data_AF-A0A7S0LGS4-F1
#
_entry.id   AF-A0A7S0LGS4-F1
#
_cell.length_a   1.000
_cell.length_b   1.000
_cell.length_c   1.000
_cell.angle_alpha   90.00
_cell.angle_beta   90.00
_cell.angle_gamma   90.00
#
_symmetry.space_group_name_H-M   'P 1'
#
loop_
_entity.id
_entity.type
_entity.pdbx_description
1 polymer ?
#
loop_
_entity_poly.entity_id
_entity_poly.type
_entity_poly.pdbx_seq_one_letter_code
_entity_poly.pdbx_strand_id
1 'polypeptide(L)'
;SLAGWAGAAGCGLLNGSLMVPLHYYSAEVGGDEQSAIAYLASFAFGICAVTPLSFVLILRWPVRKAPPLYLREAALPGLVTGVFWAMGNLQACYATIYLGQAIGYPLTQTAIVIAGLWSVFFFREVTGAKAI
;
A
#
# COMPACT_ATOMS: atom_id res chain seq x y z
N SER A 1 0.93 -11.60 -20.84
CA SER A 1 -0.48 -12.00 -20.87
C SER A 1 -1.36 -10.75 -20.85
N LEU A 2 -2.40 -10.68 -21.69
CA LEU A 2 -3.33 -9.53 -21.76
C LEU A 2 -4.00 -9.25 -20.40
N ALA A 3 -4.29 -10.30 -19.62
CA ALA A 3 -4.86 -10.19 -18.28
C ALA A 3 -3.92 -9.50 -17.27
N GLY A 4 -2.60 -9.67 -17.44
CA GLY A 4 -1.61 -8.99 -16.60
C GLY A 4 -1.54 -7.49 -16.88
N TRP A 5 -1.62 -7.09 -18.15
CA TRP A 5 -1.67 -5.67 -18.54
C TRP A 5 -2.97 -5.00 -18.05
N ALA A 6 -4.11 -5.68 -18.18
CA ALA A 6 -5.39 -5.18 -17.66
C ALA A 6 -5.36 -5.02 -16.13
N GLY A 7 -4.77 -5.98 -15.40
CA GLY A 7 -4.59 -5.89 -13.95
C GLY A 7 -3.68 -4.73 -13.55
N ALA A 8 -2.55 -4.55 -14.24
CA ALA A 8 -1.64 -3.44 -13.99
C ALA A 8 -2.28 -2.07 -14.23
N ALA A 9 -3.04 -1.92 -15.33
CA ALA A 9 -3.79 -0.70 -15.62
C ALA A 9 -4.85 -0.41 -14.55
N GLY A 10 -5.61 -1.43 -14.14
CA GLY A 10 -6.61 -1.30 -13.07
C GLY A 10 -5.99 -0.90 -11.73
N CYS A 11 -4.91 -1.55 -11.32
CA CYS A 11 -4.17 -1.19 -10.10
C CYS A 11 -3.63 0.23 -10.17
N GLY A 12 -3.08 0.65 -11.32
CA GLY A 12 -2.58 2.01 -11.51
C GLY A 12 -3.67 3.07 -11.37
N LEU A 13 -4.84 2.85 -11.98
CA LEU A 13 -5.97 3.77 -11.90
C LEU A 13 -6.53 3.87 -10.48
N LEU A 14 -6.72 2.73 -9.81
CA LEU A 14 -7.26 2.69 -8.44
C LEU A 14 -6.28 3.31 -7.44
N ASN A 15 -4.98 2.98 -7.54
CA ASN A 15 -3.96 3.52 -6.65
C ASN A 15 -3.74 5.03 -6.90
N GLY A 16 -3.77 5.49 -8.14
CA GLY A 16 -3.69 6.91 -8.46
C GLY A 16 -4.90 7.72 -7.95
N SER A 17 -6.08 7.10 -7.94
CA SER A 17 -7.32 7.74 -7.45
C SER A 17 -7.39 7.83 -5.92
N LEU A 18 -6.52 7.11 -5.21
CA LEU A 18 -6.54 6.97 -3.75
C LEU A 18 -6.27 8.31 -3.03
N MET A 19 -5.50 9.21 -3.64
CA MET A 19 -5.16 10.54 -3.09
C MET A 19 -6.18 11.64 -3.44
N VAL A 20 -7.17 11.34 -4.30
CA VAL A 20 -8.19 12.33 -4.71
C VAL A 20 -9.10 12.75 -3.54
N PRO A 21 -9.62 11.83 -2.71
CA PRO A 21 -10.46 12.22 -1.56
C PRO A 21 -9.72 13.06 -0.53
N LEU A 22 -8.43 12.79 -0.30
CA LEU A 22 -7.60 13.55 0.64
C LEU A 22 -7.47 15.01 0.18
N HIS A 23 -7.27 15.24 -1.11
CA HIS A 23 -7.15 16.59 -1.69
C HIS A 23 -8.43 17.42 -1.55
N TYR A 24 -9.60 16.81 -1.79
CA TYR A 24 -10.89 17.49 -1.63
C TYR A 24 -11.20 17.77 -0.15
N TYR A 25 -10.88 16.83 0.75
CA TYR A 25 -11.17 16.98 2.17
C TYR A 25 -10.23 17.98 2.87
N SER A 26 -8.96 18.05 2.47
CA SER A 26 -8.03 19.10 2.95
C SER A 26 -8.46 20.50 2.52
N ALA A 27 -9.04 20.63 1.32
CA ALA A 27 -9.51 21.91 0.79
C ALA A 27 -10.78 22.44 1.49
N GLU A 28 -11.69 21.56 1.94
CA GLU A 28 -12.93 21.97 2.61
C GLU A 28 -12.76 22.26 4.11
N VAL A 29 -11.92 21.50 4.83
CA VAL A 29 -11.87 21.53 6.30
C VAL A 29 -10.81 22.50 6.84
N GLY A 30 -9.79 22.87 6.05
CA GLY A 30 -8.73 23.80 6.46
C GLY A 30 -7.85 23.35 7.64
N GLY A 31 -8.12 22.17 8.21
CA GLY A 31 -7.35 21.51 9.25
C GLY A 31 -6.59 20.32 8.69
N ASP A 32 -5.43 20.57 8.09
CA ASP A 32 -4.64 19.60 7.34
C ASP A 32 -4.34 18.31 8.12
N GLU A 33 -3.99 18.43 9.41
CA GLU A 33 -3.66 17.29 10.26
C GLU A 33 -4.90 16.42 10.57
N GLN A 34 -6.05 17.07 10.83
CA GLN A 34 -7.30 16.38 11.15
C GLN A 34 -7.84 15.61 9.95
N SER A 35 -7.70 16.19 8.75
CA SER A 35 -8.04 15.56 7.47
C SER A 35 -7.18 14.33 7.18
N ALA A 36 -5.88 14.38 7.45
CA ALA A 36 -4.99 13.23 7.31
C ALA A 36 -5.40 12.08 8.24
N ILE A 37 -5.66 12.39 9.51
CA ILE A 37 -6.03 11.38 10.52
C ILE A 37 -7.40 10.77 10.20
N ALA A 38 -8.38 11.58 9.78
CA ALA A 38 -9.71 11.09 9.39
C ALA A 38 -9.67 10.21 8.12
N TYR A 39 -8.84 10.60 7.14
CA TYR A 39 -8.60 9.81 5.94
C TYR A 39 -7.95 8.46 6.29
N LEU A 40 -6.92 8.47 7.14
CA LEU A 40 -6.24 7.25 7.58
C LEU A 40 -7.14 6.35 8.42
N ALA A 41 -7.99 6.91 9.27
CA ALA A 41 -8.98 6.16 10.01
C ALA A 41 -9.97 5.47 9.06
N SER A 42 -10.49 6.20 8.07
CA SER A 42 -11.38 5.65 7.04
C SER A 42 -10.68 4.55 6.22
N PHE A 43 -9.40 4.76 5.90
CA PHE A 43 -8.57 3.79 5.19
C PHE A 43 -8.34 2.52 6.03
N ALA A 44 -8.06 2.67 7.33
CA ALA A 44 -7.93 1.56 8.26
C ALA A 44 -9.23 0.75 8.39
N PHE A 45 -10.38 1.41 8.47
CA PHE A 45 -11.68 0.72 8.45
C PHE A 45 -11.91 -0.04 7.14
N GLY A 46 -11.57 0.57 6.00
CA GLY A 46 -11.61 -0.09 4.69
C GLY A 46 -10.76 -1.35 4.66
N ILE A 47 -9.54 -1.30 5.17
CA ILE A 47 -8.64 -2.46 5.25
C ILE A 47 -9.20 -3.54 6.18
N CYS A 48 -9.68 -3.17 7.37
CA CYS A 48 -10.31 -4.09 8.30
C CYS A 48 -11.50 -4.83 7.69
N ALA A 49 -12.23 -4.24 6.74
CA ALA A 49 -13.33 -4.89 6.03
C ALA A 49 -12.86 -5.68 4.80
N VAL A 50 -11.98 -5.11 3.97
CA VAL A 50 -11.54 -5.69 2.68
C VAL A 50 -10.57 -6.85 2.89
N THR A 51 -9.66 -6.79 3.86
CA THR A 51 -8.68 -7.85 4.12
C THR A 51 -9.32 -9.20 4.47
N PRO A 52 -10.26 -9.31 5.43
CA PRO A 52 -10.93 -10.59 5.71
C PRO A 52 -11.80 -11.04 4.54
N LEU A 53 -12.47 -10.11 3.84
CA LEU A 53 -13.25 -10.44 2.66
C LEU A 53 -12.38 -11.06 1.56
N SER A 54 -11.24 -10.44 1.27
CA SER A 54 -10.25 -10.92 0.30
C SER A 54 -9.71 -12.29 0.69
N PHE A 55 -9.41 -12.49 1.98
CA PHE A 55 -8.93 -13.76 2.51
C PHE A 55 -9.96 -14.88 2.32
N VAL A 56 -11.23 -14.62 2.62
CA VAL A 56 -12.34 -15.58 2.39
C VAL A 56 -12.51 -15.88 0.90
N LEU A 57 -12.47 -14.87 0.04
CA LEU A 57 -12.59 -15.04 -1.41
C LEU A 57 -11.46 -15.90 -1.99
N ILE A 58 -10.22 -15.66 -1.55
CA ILE A 58 -9.04 -16.45 -1.99
C ILE A 58 -9.17 -17.91 -1.54
N LEU A 59 -9.61 -18.17 -0.30
CA LEU A 59 -9.84 -19.53 0.20
C LEU A 59 -10.99 -20.26 -0.50
N ARG A 60 -12.00 -19.51 -0.97
CA ARG A 60 -13.15 -20.04 -1.73
C ARG A 60 -12.85 -20.20 -3.22
N TRP A 61 -11.77 -19.62 -3.72
CA TRP A 61 -11.45 -19.69 -5.15
C TRP A 61 -10.84 -21.06 -5.51
N PRO A 62 -11.49 -21.87 -6.36
CA PRO A 62 -11.14 -23.28 -6.59
C PRO A 62 -9.83 -23.50 -7.36
N VAL A 63 -9.07 -22.44 -7.65
CA VAL A 63 -7.87 -22.47 -8.50
C VAL A 63 -6.59 -22.73 -7.69
N ARG A 64 -6.63 -22.65 -6.35
CA ARG A 64 -5.45 -22.93 -5.50
C ARG A 64 -5.78 -23.87 -4.35
N LYS A 65 -4.91 -24.85 -4.10
CA LYS A 65 -4.95 -25.64 -2.86
C LYS A 65 -4.79 -24.68 -1.68
N ALA A 66 -5.67 -24.77 -0.67
CA ALA A 66 -5.58 -23.92 0.51
C ALA A 66 -4.20 -24.09 1.16
N PRO A 67 -3.38 -23.03 1.26
CA PRO A 67 -2.08 -23.13 1.89
C PRO A 67 -2.25 -23.45 3.38
N PRO A 68 -1.31 -24.18 3.99
CA PRO A 68 -1.32 -24.42 5.44
C PRO A 68 -1.32 -23.08 6.18
N LEU A 69 -2.27 -22.93 7.12
CA LEU A 69 -2.48 -21.71 7.87
C LEU A 69 -1.48 -21.63 9.04
N TYR A 70 -0.29 -21.10 8.79
CA TYR A 70 0.71 -20.76 9.82
C TYR A 70 0.37 -19.43 10.52
N LEU A 71 -0.84 -19.35 11.08
CA LEU A 71 -1.36 -18.11 11.67
C LEU A 71 -0.51 -17.64 12.85
N ARG A 72 0.05 -18.56 13.63
CA ARG A 72 0.77 -18.24 14.87
C ARG A 72 2.17 -17.70 14.58
N GLU A 73 2.81 -18.23 13.56
CA GLU A 73 4.13 -17.83 13.09
C GLU A 73 4.07 -16.55 12.25
N ALA A 74 3.00 -16.37 11.46
CA ALA A 74 2.83 -15.21 10.59
C ALA A 74 2.16 -14.00 11.29
N ALA A 75 1.44 -14.20 12.40
CA ALA A 75 0.73 -13.11 13.09
C ALA A 75 1.67 -12.02 13.60
N LEU A 76 2.76 -12.40 14.28
CA LEU A 76 3.71 -11.43 14.84
C LEU A 76 4.42 -10.61 13.75
N PRO A 77 5.08 -11.20 12.74
CA PRO A 77 5.69 -10.43 11.66
C PRO A 77 4.66 -9.65 10.83
N GLY A 78 3.44 -10.19 10.68
CA GLY A 78 2.34 -9.50 10.02
C GLY A 78 1.91 -8.23 10.75
N LEU A 79 1.78 -8.29 12.09
CA LEU A 79 1.47 -7.12 12.91
C LEU A 79 2.56 -6.07 12.85
N VAL A 80 3.83 -6.47 12.99
CA VAL A 80 4.98 -5.56 12.89
C VAL A 80 4.99 -4.87 11.52
N THR A 81 4.81 -5.64 10.44
CA THR A 81 4.74 -5.09 9.08
C THR A 81 3.56 -4.12 8.91
N GLY A 82 2.40 -4.44 9.49
CA GLY A 82 1.23 -3.57 9.48
C GLY A 82 1.47 -2.24 10.20
N VAL A 83 2.16 -2.25 11.34
CA VAL A 83 2.54 -1.03 12.08
C VAL A 83 3.49 -0.17 11.25
N PHE A 84 4.55 -0.77 10.68
CA PHE A 84 5.47 -0.05 9.78
C PHE A 84 4.76 0.54 8.58
N TRP A 85 3.83 -0.21 7.98
CA TRP A 85 3.03 0.25 6.86
C TRP A 85 2.11 1.43 7.23
N ALA A 86 1.46 1.38 8.40
CA ALA A 86 0.64 2.49 8.90
C ALA A 86 1.47 3.75 9.16
N MET A 87 2.67 3.62 9.75
CA MET A 87 3.60 4.73 9.94
C MET A 87 4.03 5.35 8.60
N GLY A 88 4.31 4.51 7.58
CA GLY A 88 4.64 5.00 6.24
C GLY A 88 3.50 5.78 5.60
N ASN A 89 2.24 5.32 5.76
CA ASN A 89 1.07 6.02 5.23
C ASN A 89 0.83 7.37 5.95
N LEU A 90 1.07 7.43 7.26
CA LEU A 90 1.05 8.69 8.02
C LEU A 90 2.06 9.69 7.46
N GLN A 91 3.33 9.27 7.32
CA GLN A 91 4.39 10.11 6.75
C GLN A 91 4.09 10.52 5.31
N ALA A 92 3.48 9.65 4.51
CA ALA A 92 3.06 9.95 3.16
C ALA A 92 1.98 11.03 3.11
N CYS A 93 0.97 10.97 3.98
CA CYS A 93 -0.05 12.00 4.08
C CYS A 93 0.56 13.34 4.49
N TYR A 94 1.45 13.34 5.49
CA TYR A 94 2.18 14.54 5.93
C TYR A 94 3.02 15.13 4.79
N ALA A 95 3.78 14.33 4.05
CA ALA A 95 4.57 14.80 2.93
C ALA A 95 3.70 15.42 1.82
N THR A 96 2.57 14.80 1.50
CA THR A 96 1.60 15.31 0.49
C THR A 96 0.95 16.62 0.91
N ILE A 97 0.64 16.78 2.20
CA ILE A 97 0.07 18.02 2.75
C ILE A 97 1.07 19.17 2.70
N TYR A 98 2.29 18.96 3.21
CA TYR A 98 3.28 20.04 3.36
C TYR A 98 3.96 20.42 2.04
N LEU A 99 4.26 19.46 1.16
CA LEU A 99 4.95 19.72 -0.12
C LEU A 99 3.98 19.85 -1.30
N GLY A 100 2.68 19.61 -1.07
CA GLY A 100 1.65 19.55 -2.10
C GLY A 100 1.69 18.24 -2.90
N GLN A 101 0.55 17.91 -3.51
CA GLN A 101 0.35 16.62 -4.18
C GLN A 101 1.29 16.38 -5.39
N ALA A 102 1.74 17.45 -6.04
CA ALA A 102 2.65 17.37 -7.17
C ALA A 102 4.09 16.93 -6.78
N ILE A 103 4.52 17.20 -5.54
CA ILE A 103 5.89 16.92 -5.08
C ILE A 103 5.89 15.83 -4.00
N GLY A 104 4.95 15.87 -3.06
CA GLY A 104 4.82 14.88 -1.99
C GLY A 104 4.50 13.47 -2.50
N TYR A 105 3.63 13.34 -3.52
CA TYR A 105 3.28 12.02 -4.04
C TYR A 105 4.48 11.33 -4.74
N PRO A 106 5.23 11.97 -5.67
CA PRO A 106 6.47 11.39 -6.19
C PRO A 106 7.49 11.05 -5.10
N LEU A 107 7.61 11.90 -4.07
CA LEU A 107 8.54 11.67 -2.97
C LEU A 107 8.22 10.37 -2.22
N THR A 108 6.94 10.11 -1.94
CA THR A 108 6.52 8.84 -1.29
C THR A 108 6.82 7.61 -2.16
N GLN A 109 6.75 7.74 -3.48
CA GLN A 109 7.07 6.66 -4.41
C GLN A 109 8.58 6.36 -4.49
N THR A 110 9.46 7.27 -4.05
CA THR A 110 10.90 6.98 -3.94
C THR A 110 11.20 5.86 -2.93
N ALA A 111 10.28 5.56 -2.02
CA ALA A 111 10.38 4.41 -1.13
C ALA A 111 10.54 3.08 -1.90
N ILE A 112 10.00 2.98 -3.12
CA ILE A 112 10.18 1.80 -3.99
C ILE A 112 11.64 1.65 -4.42
N VAL A 113 12.35 2.76 -4.69
CA VAL A 113 13.79 2.73 -5.01
C VAL A 113 14.58 2.25 -3.81
N ILE A 114 14.28 2.77 -2.62
CA ILE A 114 14.93 2.35 -1.37
C ILE A 114 14.66 0.88 -1.08
N ALA A 115 13.42 0.42 -1.24
CA ALA A 115 13.04 -0.97 -1.09
C ALA A 115 13.78 -1.87 -2.11
N GLY A 116 13.89 -1.43 -3.37
CA GLY A 116 14.66 -2.12 -4.39
C GLY A 116 16.14 -2.23 -4.05
N LEU A 117 16.77 -1.14 -3.60
CA LEU A 117 18.16 -1.15 -3.14
C LEU A 117 18.32 -2.10 -1.94
N TRP A 118 17.39 -2.09 -1.00
CA TRP A 118 17.40 -3.03 0.13
C TRP A 118 17.31 -4.49 -0.32
N SER A 119 16.41 -4.81 -1.26
CA SER A 119 16.32 -6.15 -1.86
C SER A 119 17.61 -6.58 -2.55
N VAL A 120 18.28 -5.68 -3.26
CA VAL A 120 19.55 -5.96 -3.95
C VAL A 120 20.70 -6.16 -2.97
N PHE A 121 20.86 -5.28 -1.98
CA PHE A 121 22.02 -5.32 -1.08
C PHE A 121 21.87 -6.31 0.07
N PHE A 122 20.67 -6.43 0.67
CA PHE A 122 20.45 -7.27 1.85
C PHE A 122 20.07 -8.71 1.47
N PHE A 123 19.08 -8.88 0.59
CA PHE A 123 18.62 -10.21 0.16
C PHE A 123 19.45 -10.79 -0.99
N ARG A 124 20.26 -9.96 -1.68
CA ARG A 124 21.11 -10.34 -2.82
C ARG A 124 20.34 -11.09 -3.92
N GLU A 125 19.04 -10.83 -4.02
CA GLU A 125 18.11 -11.55 -4.92
C GLU A 125 18.37 -11.25 -6.40
N VAL A 126 18.95 -10.08 -6.71
CA VAL A 126 19.27 -9.66 -8.07
C VAL A 126 20.75 -9.93 -8.34
N THR A 127 21.08 -11.15 -8.75
CA THR A 127 22.43 -11.55 -9.18
C THR A 127 22.61 -11.60 -10.70
N GLY A 128 21.62 -11.18 -11.49
CA GLY A 128 21.69 -11.24 -12.96
C GLY A 128 21.12 -10.01 -13.68
N ALA A 129 21.92 -9.40 -14.54
CA ALA A 129 21.51 -8.34 -15.49
C ALA A 129 20.63 -8.83 -16.65
N LYS A 130 19.97 -10.00 -16.50
CA LYS A 130 19.12 -10.66 -17.50
C LYS A 130 17.78 -11.05 -16.88
N ALA A 131 17.05 -10.07 -16.39
CA ALA A 131 15.63 -10.19 -16.06
C ALA A 131 15.01 -8.79 -16.14
N ILE A 132 15.13 -8.18 -17.33
CA ILE A 132 14.37 -7.00 -17.74
C ILE A 132 13.80 -7.33 -19.10
#